data_AF-A0A1H9V1P5-F1
#
_entry.id   AF-A0A1H9V1P5-F1
#
_cell.length_a   1.000
_cell.length_b   1.000
_cell.length_c   1.000
_cell.angle_alpha   90.00
_cell.angle_beta   90.00
_cell.angle_gamma   90.00
#
_symmetry.space_group_name_H-M   'P 1'
#
loop_
_entity.id
_entity.type
_entity.pdbx_description
1 polymer ?
#
loop_
_entity_poly.entity_id
_entity_poly.type
_entity_poly.pdbx_seq_one_letter_code
_entity_poly.pdbx_strand_id
1 'polypeptide(L)'
;MAGEEDGTVPAQQREEHQRLAEQVEEHRFRYYVKDAPVVSDAEFDRLLRRLEALEEEHPALRTPQSPTQKVSGRYETEFTEVA
;
A
#
# COMPACT_ATOMS: atom_id res chain seq x y z
N MET A 1 33.32 -4.03 -2.46
CA MET A 1 32.35 -3.80 -3.56
C MET A 1 31.15 -4.67 -3.22
N ALA A 2 30.12 -4.09 -2.59
CA ALA A 2 28.99 -4.83 -2.04
C ALA A 2 27.74 -4.56 -2.89
N GLY A 3 27.14 -5.64 -3.40
CA GLY A 3 25.71 -5.74 -3.69
C GLY A 3 25.15 -4.96 -4.88
N GLU A 4 25.47 -5.36 -6.10
CA GLU A 4 24.65 -5.06 -7.29
C GLU A 4 23.43 -6.01 -7.38
N GLU A 5 22.67 -6.15 -6.29
CA GLU A 5 21.39 -6.88 -6.26
C GLU A 5 20.18 -5.92 -6.17
N ASP A 6 20.41 -4.65 -6.51
CA ASP A 6 19.37 -3.64 -6.73
C ASP A 6 19.22 -3.44 -8.24
N GLY A 7 18.16 -3.94 -8.86
CA GLY A 7 17.99 -3.64 -10.29
C GLY A 7 16.89 -4.33 -11.08
N THR A 8 16.30 -5.43 -10.62
CA THR A 8 15.14 -6.00 -11.32
C THR A 8 14.18 -6.58 -10.32
N VAL A 9 13.27 -5.75 -9.81
CA VAL A 9 12.01 -6.25 -9.23
C VAL A 9 11.43 -7.24 -10.25
N PRO A 10 11.05 -8.46 -9.88
CA PRO A 10 10.55 -9.39 -10.87
C PRO A 10 9.18 -8.91 -11.36
N ALA A 11 8.85 -9.24 -12.61
CA ALA A 11 7.66 -8.70 -13.27
C ALA A 11 6.38 -9.02 -12.49
N GLN A 12 6.30 -10.20 -11.89
CA GLN A 12 5.18 -10.64 -11.06
C GLN A 12 4.95 -9.71 -9.86
N GLN A 13 6.01 -9.28 -9.17
CA GLN A 13 5.91 -8.40 -8.01
C GLN A 13 5.52 -6.99 -8.44
N ARG A 14 6.01 -6.50 -9.58
CA ARG A 14 5.51 -5.23 -10.16
C ARG A 14 4.02 -5.30 -10.49
N GLU A 15 3.58 -6.40 -11.09
CA GLU A 15 2.17 -6.61 -11.40
C GLU A 15 1.30 -6.74 -10.14
N GLU A 16 1.80 -7.39 -9.09
CA GLU A 16 1.10 -7.52 -7.80
C GLU A 16 1.03 -6.16 -7.09
N HIS A 17 2.12 -5.39 -7.11
CA HIS A 17 2.17 -4.00 -6.63
C HIS A 17 1.12 -3.14 -7.31
N GLN A 18 1.08 -3.15 -8.65
CA GLN A 18 0.11 -2.37 -9.42
C GLN A 18 -1.32 -2.78 -9.10
N ARG A 19 -1.60 -4.08 -9.05
CA ARG A 19 -2.94 -4.58 -8.69
C ARG A 19 -3.37 -4.16 -7.29
N LEU A 20 -2.48 -4.20 -6.32
CA LEU A 20 -2.77 -3.76 -4.95
C LEU A 20 -2.97 -2.25 -4.90
N ALA A 21 -2.12 -1.47 -5.57
CA ALA A 21 -2.24 -0.02 -5.65
C ALA A 21 -3.54 0.42 -6.33
N GLU A 22 -3.93 -0.23 -7.42
CA GLU A 22 -5.21 0.01 -8.12
C GLU A 22 -6.41 -0.32 -7.23
N GLN A 23 -6.40 -1.43 -6.50
CA GLN A 23 -7.47 -1.76 -5.55
C GLN A 23 -7.59 -0.71 -4.45
N VAL A 24 -6.46 -0.31 -3.86
CA VAL A 24 -6.42 0.72 -2.81
C VAL A 24 -6.96 2.06 -3.35
N GLU A 25 -6.54 2.50 -4.53
CA GLU A 25 -7.05 3.72 -5.17
C GLU A 25 -8.54 3.61 -5.52
N GLU A 26 -9.01 2.48 -6.07
CA GLU A 26 -10.43 2.24 -6.35
C GLU A 26 -11.26 2.31 -5.07
N HIS A 27 -10.80 1.69 -3.98
CA HIS A 27 -11.48 1.74 -2.69
C HIS A 27 -11.52 3.16 -2.12
N ARG A 28 -10.41 3.91 -2.19
CA ARG A 28 -10.40 5.34 -1.81
C ARG A 28 -11.35 6.15 -2.68
N PHE A 29 -11.36 5.94 -3.99
CA PHE A 29 -12.26 6.62 -4.90
C PHE A 29 -13.72 6.33 -4.56
N ARG A 30 -14.07 5.07 -4.29
CA ARG A 30 -15.43 4.72 -3.87
C ARG A 30 -15.81 5.32 -2.52
N TYR A 31 -14.88 5.36 -1.58
CA TYR A 31 -15.08 5.98 -0.27
C TYR A 31 -15.31 7.49 -0.40
N TYR A 32 -14.42 8.22 -1.07
CA TYR A 32 -14.48 9.69 -1.12
C TYR A 32 -15.43 10.26 -2.19
N VAL A 33 -15.63 9.55 -3.30
CA VAL A 33 -16.39 10.07 -4.46
C VAL A 33 -17.78 9.46 -4.54
N LYS A 34 -17.90 8.14 -4.33
CA LYS A 34 -19.19 7.45 -4.48
C LYS A 34 -20.00 7.35 -3.19
N ASP A 35 -19.40 7.70 -2.03
CA ASP A 35 -20.00 7.50 -0.70
C ASP A 35 -20.53 6.07 -0.50
N ALA A 36 -19.87 5.11 -1.15
CA ALA A 36 -20.27 3.72 -1.24
C ALA A 36 -19.03 2.83 -0.99
N PRO A 37 -18.52 2.79 0.25
CA PRO A 37 -17.41 1.93 0.61
C PRO A 37 -17.79 0.47 0.34
N VAL A 38 -16.98 -0.20 -0.46
CA VAL A 38 -17.19 -1.62 -0.83
C VAL A 38 -16.36 -2.55 0.04
N VAL A 39 -15.35 -2.00 0.73
CA VAL A 39 -14.49 -2.69 1.68
C VAL A 39 -14.57 -2.00 3.03
N SER A 40 -14.44 -2.78 4.10
CA SER A 40 -14.31 -2.25 5.45
C SER A 40 -12.90 -1.69 5.67
N ASP A 41 -12.73 -0.79 6.64
CA ASP A 41 -11.41 -0.22 6.99
C ASP A 41 -10.37 -1.32 7.26
N ALA A 42 -10.75 -2.40 7.95
CA ALA A 42 -9.85 -3.53 8.21
C ALA A 42 -9.40 -4.28 6.93
N GLU A 43 -10.24 -4.32 5.89
CA GLU A 43 -9.88 -4.91 4.60
C GLU A 43 -8.95 -3.98 3.82
N PHE A 44 -9.24 -2.68 3.85
CA PHE A 44 -8.37 -1.65 3.28
C PHE A 44 -6.98 -1.68 3.93
N ASP A 45 -6.90 -1.75 5.25
CA ASP A 45 -5.64 -1.86 6.00
C ASP A 45 -4.86 -3.13 5.66
N ARG A 46 -5.55 -4.23 5.33
CA ARG A 46 -4.87 -5.47 4.88
C ARG A 46 -4.27 -5.28 3.50
N LEU A 47 -4.99 -4.66 2.57
CA LEU A 47 -4.48 -4.36 1.23
C LEU A 47 -3.29 -3.39 1.29
N LEU A 48 -3.37 -2.38 2.15
CA LEU A 48 -2.30 -1.41 2.34
C LEU A 48 -1.05 -2.06 2.94
N ARG A 49 -1.20 -2.84 4.02
CA ARG A 49 -0.07 -3.58 4.63
C ARG A 49 0.59 -4.56 3.67
N ARG A 50 -0.19 -5.21 2.80
CA ARG A 50 0.33 -6.10 1.75
C ARG A 50 1.20 -5.33 0.76
N LEU A 51 0.74 -4.15 0.34
CA LEU A 51 1.48 -3.27 -0.57
C LEU A 51 2.77 -2.74 0.08
N GLU A 52 2.70 -2.35 1.35
CA GLU A 52 3.87 -1.91 2.13
C GLU A 52 4.91 -3.02 2.26
N ALA A 53 4.51 -4.24 2.65
CA ALA A 53 5.42 -5.38 2.76
C ALA A 53 6.16 -5.63 1.43
N LEU A 54 5.44 -5.54 0.31
CA LEU A 54 6.02 -5.72 -1.02
C LEU A 54 7.03 -4.60 -1.37
N GLU A 55 6.77 -3.36 -0.94
CA GLU A 55 7.69 -2.23 -1.10
C GLU A 55 8.89 -2.29 -0.14
N GLU A 56 8.73 -2.88 1.05
CA GLU A 56 9.83 -3.16 1.98
C GLU A 56 10.75 -4.26 1.44
N GLU A 57 10.18 -5.32 0.88
CA GLU A 57 10.92 -6.38 0.19
C GLU A 57 11.60 -5.88 -1.09
N HIS A 58 10.99 -4.92 -1.78
CA HIS A 58 11.48 -4.34 -3.02
C HIS A 58 11.47 -2.80 -2.97
N PRO A 59 12.53 -2.16 -2.45
CA PRO A 59 12.61 -0.71 -2.33
C PRO A 59 12.41 0.05 -3.65
N ALA A 60 12.77 -0.58 -4.78
CA ALA A 60 12.56 -0.03 -6.12
C ALA A 60 11.07 0.11 -6.53
N LEU A 61 10.14 -0.57 -5.86
CA LEU A 61 8.69 -0.40 -6.05
C LEU A 61 8.12 0.81 -5.31
N ARG A 62 8.84 1.31 -4.31
CA ARG A 62 8.41 2.43 -3.47
C ARG A 62 8.51 3.73 -4.26
N THR A 63 7.45 4.03 -5.00
CA THR A 63 7.36 5.26 -5.80
C THR A 63 6.63 6.36 -5.03
N PRO A 64 6.94 7.66 -5.26
CA PRO A 64 6.24 8.77 -4.61
C PRO A 64 4.75 8.86 -4.99
N GLN A 65 4.31 8.13 -6.02
CA GLN A 65 2.92 8.07 -6.45
C GLN A 65 2.16 6.92 -5.78
N SER A 66 2.85 6.02 -5.07
CA SER A 66 2.24 4.88 -4.40
C SER A 66 1.29 5.33 -3.28
N PRO A 67 0.12 4.68 -3.13
CA PRO A 67 -0.82 5.01 -2.06
C PRO A 67 -0.24 4.80 -0.66
N THR A 68 0.77 3.94 -0.48
CA THR A 68 1.50 3.79 0.80
C THR A 68 2.19 5.09 1.23
N GLN A 69 2.77 5.83 0.26
CA GLN A 69 3.43 7.11 0.52
C GLN A 69 2.42 8.23 0.77
N LYS A 70 1.24 8.16 0.16
CA LYS A 70 0.14 9.12 0.41
C LYS A 70 -0.43 8.99 1.82
N VAL A 71 -0.34 7.80 2.43
CA VAL A 71 -0.81 7.55 3.81
C VAL A 71 0.23 7.95 4.87
N SER A 72 1.51 8.10 4.52
CA SER A 72 2.57 8.54 5.46
C SER A 72 2.37 9.94 6.07
N GLY A 73 1.30 10.65 5.69
CA GLY A 73 0.76 11.76 6.47
C GLY A 73 -0.22 11.29 7.56
N ARG A 74 0.30 10.74 8.66
CA ARG A 74 -0.37 10.69 9.97
C ARG A 74 -1.62 9.82 10.06
N TYR A 75 -1.46 8.52 10.34
CA TYR A 75 -2.27 7.83 11.36
C TYR A 75 -1.39 6.80 12.06
N GLU A 76 -0.55 7.32 12.97
CA GLU A 76 -0.18 6.62 14.19
C GLU A 76 -1.52 6.21 14.85
N THR A 77 -2.01 5.02 14.53
CA THR A 77 -3.06 4.41 15.33
C THR A 77 -2.35 3.90 16.57
N GLU A 78 -2.11 4.81 17.52
CA GLU A 78 -2.10 4.45 18.93
C GLU A 78 -3.48 3.84 19.23
N PHE A 79 -3.62 2.55 18.93
CA PHE A 79 -4.66 1.70 19.49
C PHE A 79 -4.32 1.53 20.97
N THR A 80 -4.61 2.56 21.76
CA THR A 80 -4.73 2.41 23.21
C THR A 80 -6.05 1.69 23.43
N GLU A 81 -5.99 0.37 23.60
CA GLU A 81 -7.09 -0.40 24.17
C GLU A 81 -7.48 0.24 25.51
N VAL A 82 -8.72 0.74 25.60
CA VAL A 82 -9.25 1.32 26.83
C VAL A 82 -9.63 0.17 27.78
N ALA A 83 -8.93 0.09 28.91
CA ALA A 83 -9.27 -0.78 30.05
C ALA A 83 -10.13 -0.04 31.08
#